data_AF-A0A497NSJ0-F1
#
_entry.id   AF-A0A497NSJ0-F1
#
_cell.length_a   1.000
_cell.length_b   1.000
_cell.length_c   1.000
_cell.angle_alpha   90.00
_cell.angle_beta   90.00
_cell.angle_gamma   90.00
#
_symmetry.space_group_name_H-M   'P 1'
#
loop_
_entity.id
_entity.type
_entity.pdbx_description
1 polymer ?
#
loop_
_entity_poly.entity_id
_entity_poly.type
_entity_poly.pdbx_seq_one_letter_code
_entity_poly.pdbx_strand_id
1 'polypeptide(L)'
;LIPEFNHENCEVRFADEKSFSFGKTRIRFSRPFFHGIEYARVGWVISTIITYEDEKFIHTSDLEGPVIEDQAEWIIRENPNVLILDGPSTYLIPYMLNLINLRRAIENMCRIIRETDAELIIYDHHLPRDVRFKKWLKEVYETAEKEDKRVLTAAEYFGKTPVVLRNIREG
;
A
#
# COMPACT_ATOMS: atom_id res chain seq x y z
N LEU A 1 10.72 -27.25 6.75
CA LEU A 1 11.20 -25.86 6.88
C LEU A 1 12.36 -25.69 5.93
N ILE A 2 12.31 -24.70 5.04
CA ILE A 2 13.44 -24.36 4.17
C ILE A 2 14.49 -23.68 5.08
N PRO A 3 15.77 -24.10 5.07
CA PRO A 3 16.78 -23.48 5.91
C PRO A 3 17.22 -22.13 5.35
N GLU A 4 17.64 -21.24 6.24
CA GLU A 4 18.44 -20.07 5.85
C GLU A 4 19.77 -20.53 5.26
N PHE A 5 20.31 -19.74 4.33
CA PHE A 5 21.52 -20.10 3.59
C PHE A 5 22.64 -19.12 3.92
N ASN A 6 23.81 -19.65 4.26
CA ASN A 6 24.99 -18.85 4.54
C ASN A 6 26.17 -19.37 3.70
N HIS A 7 26.77 -18.48 2.94
CA HIS A 7 27.93 -18.72 2.09
C HIS A 7 28.92 -17.57 2.26
N GLU A 8 30.19 -17.78 1.88
CA GLU A 8 31.29 -16.86 2.17
C GLU A 8 31.00 -15.38 1.83
N ASN A 9 30.23 -15.14 0.77
CA ASN A 9 29.90 -13.79 0.28
C ASN A 9 28.39 -13.48 0.28
N CYS A 10 27.54 -14.37 0.83
CA CYS A 10 26.09 -14.20 0.74
C CYS A 10 25.38 -14.90 1.89
N GLU A 11 24.55 -14.15 2.59
CA GLU A 11 23.64 -14.66 3.60
C GLU A 11 22.19 -14.40 3.17
N VAL A 12 21.38 -15.46 3.18
CA VAL A 12 19.94 -15.42 2.88
C VAL A 12 19.19 -15.73 4.17
N ARG A 13 18.39 -14.78 4.62
CA ARG A 13 17.54 -14.89 5.81
C ARG A 13 16.07 -14.73 5.44
N PHE A 14 15.20 -15.43 6.15
CA PHE A 14 13.77 -15.13 6.14
C PHE A 14 13.54 -13.81 6.88
N ALA A 15 12.67 -12.96 6.34
CA ALA A 15 12.53 -11.58 6.78
C ALA A 15 11.29 -11.34 7.65
N ASP A 16 10.27 -12.20 7.57
CA ASP A 16 9.02 -12.07 8.31
C ASP A 16 9.24 -11.81 9.81
N GLU A 17 8.63 -10.72 10.32
CA GLU A 17 8.76 -10.23 11.70
C GLU A 17 10.21 -9.92 12.17
N LYS A 18 11.19 -9.89 11.27
CA LYS A 18 12.58 -9.58 11.62
C LYS A 18 12.90 -8.10 11.50
N SER A 19 13.97 -7.71 12.17
CA SER A 19 14.56 -6.38 12.06
C SER A 19 16.06 -6.47 11.86
N PHE A 20 16.58 -5.56 11.04
CA PHE A 20 17.99 -5.42 10.69
C PHE A 20 18.39 -3.96 10.86
N SER A 21 19.53 -3.72 11.51
CA SER A 21 20.05 -2.36 11.73
C SER A 21 21.37 -2.17 10.99
N PHE A 22 21.48 -1.06 10.26
CA PHE A 22 22.66 -0.66 9.50
C PHE A 22 22.98 0.80 9.84
N GLY A 23 23.88 1.00 10.80
CA GLY A 23 24.14 2.33 11.35
C GLY A 23 22.87 2.92 11.97
N LYS A 24 22.46 4.11 11.49
CA LYS A 24 21.23 4.79 11.92
C LYS A 24 19.96 4.28 11.22
N THR A 25 20.11 3.48 10.16
CA THR A 25 18.97 2.92 9.42
C THR A 25 18.52 1.63 10.08
N ARG A 26 17.23 1.52 10.38
CA ARG A 26 16.61 0.27 10.81
C ARG A 26 15.54 -0.15 9.81
N ILE A 27 15.68 -1.38 9.31
CA ILE A 27 14.72 -2.06 8.46
C ILE A 27 13.96 -3.07 9.33
N ARG A 28 12.64 -3.05 9.27
CA ARG A 28 11.73 -3.98 9.94
C ARG A 28 10.81 -4.56 8.88
N PHE A 29 10.37 -5.78 9.10
CA PHE A 29 9.33 -6.41 8.30
C PHE A 29 8.12 -6.69 9.19
N SER A 30 6.93 -6.54 8.63
CA SER A 30 5.71 -6.85 9.37
C SER A 30 5.57 -8.36 9.60
N ARG A 31 4.59 -8.71 10.43
CA ARG A 31 3.98 -10.04 10.34
C ARG A 31 3.40 -10.28 8.95
N PRO A 32 3.25 -11.54 8.52
CA PRO A 32 2.51 -11.85 7.30
C PRO A 32 1.08 -11.29 7.35
N PHE A 33 0.70 -10.56 6.30
CA PHE A 33 -0.67 -10.12 6.04
C PHE A 33 -1.27 -10.95 4.91
N PHE A 34 -2.59 -11.13 4.91
CA PHE A 34 -3.28 -11.69 3.75
C PHE A 34 -3.04 -10.80 2.53
N HIS A 35 -2.72 -11.42 1.40
CA HIS A 35 -2.78 -10.76 0.11
C HIS A 35 -4.27 -10.62 -0.26
N GLY A 36 -4.84 -9.42 -0.15
CA GLY A 36 -6.28 -9.21 -0.30
C GLY A 36 -7.12 -9.74 0.86
N ILE A 37 -8.34 -10.18 0.55
CA ILE A 37 -9.31 -10.63 1.57
C ILE A 37 -8.94 -11.97 2.20
N GLU A 38 -9.38 -12.17 3.44
CA GLU A 38 -9.24 -13.44 4.12
C GLU A 38 -9.79 -14.59 3.27
N TYR A 39 -9.09 -15.72 3.27
CA TYR A 39 -9.46 -16.95 2.56
C TYR A 39 -9.47 -16.90 1.03
N ALA A 40 -9.00 -15.82 0.39
CA ALA A 40 -8.85 -15.75 -1.08
C ALA A 40 -7.81 -16.74 -1.67
N ARG A 41 -7.07 -17.47 -0.82
CA ARG A 41 -6.04 -18.49 -1.19
C ARG A 41 -4.90 -17.96 -2.09
N VAL A 42 -4.66 -16.66 -2.10
CA VAL A 42 -3.57 -16.02 -2.86
C VAL A 42 -2.26 -15.87 -2.06
N GLY A 43 -2.27 -16.29 -0.79
CA GLY A 43 -1.08 -16.34 0.07
C GLY A 43 -0.94 -15.14 0.99
N TRP A 44 0.30 -14.80 1.29
CA TRP A 44 0.66 -13.80 2.29
C TRP A 44 1.73 -12.85 1.75
N VAL A 45 1.70 -11.61 2.22
CA VAL A 45 2.70 -10.59 1.95
C VAL A 45 3.27 -10.05 3.26
N ILE A 46 4.47 -9.47 3.19
CA ILE A 46 5.07 -8.73 4.31
C ILE A 46 5.35 -7.30 3.86
N SER A 47 5.07 -6.36 4.75
CA SER A 47 5.40 -4.95 4.57
C SER A 47 6.86 -4.71 4.95
N THR A 48 7.52 -3.79 4.26
CA THR A 48 8.85 -3.29 4.63
C THR A 48 8.70 -1.94 5.30
N ILE A 49 9.30 -1.79 6.47
CA ILE A 49 9.32 -0.56 7.26
C ILE A 49 10.77 -0.12 7.36
N ILE A 50 11.06 1.10 6.94
CA ILE A 50 12.40 1.69 7.01
C ILE A 50 12.31 2.91 7.92
N THR A 51 13.18 2.96 8.91
CA THR A 51 13.32 4.11 9.81
C THR A 51 14.75 4.63 9.72
N TYR A 52 14.90 5.95 9.60
CA TYR A 52 16.18 6.64 9.62
C TYR A 52 15.99 7.95 10.37
N GLU A 53 16.66 8.09 11.52
CA GLU A 53 16.44 9.21 12.44
C GLU A 53 14.95 9.33 12.78
N ASP A 54 14.33 10.48 12.50
CA ASP A 54 12.93 10.75 12.82
C ASP A 54 11.96 10.42 11.67
N GLU A 55 12.48 9.91 10.54
CA GLU A 55 11.70 9.57 9.35
C GLU A 55 11.35 8.08 9.31
N LYS A 56 10.09 7.79 8.96
CA LYS A 56 9.54 6.45 8.78
C LYS A 56 8.89 6.31 7.40
N PHE A 57 9.34 5.30 6.68
CA PHE A 57 8.81 4.89 5.38
C PHE A 57 8.19 3.49 5.49
N ILE A 58 7.05 3.28 4.86
CA ILE A 58 6.42 1.96 4.73
C ILE A 58 6.13 1.66 3.27
N HIS A 59 6.48 0.45 2.84
CA HIS A 59 5.96 -0.18 1.62
C HIS A 59 5.16 -1.42 2.02
N THR A 60 3.87 -1.44 1.70
CA THR A 60 2.94 -2.48 2.20
C THR A 60 2.92 -3.76 1.38
N SER A 61 3.65 -3.83 0.28
CA SER A 61 3.53 -4.90 -0.71
C SER A 61 2.16 -4.87 -1.41
N ASP A 62 1.45 -6.01 -1.51
CA ASP A 62 0.24 -6.17 -2.31
C ASP A 62 -0.92 -6.61 -1.39
N LEU A 63 -1.56 -5.65 -0.73
CA LEU A 63 -2.69 -5.87 0.19
C LEU A 63 -4.06 -5.89 -0.51
N GLU A 64 -4.10 -5.60 -1.81
CA GLU A 64 -5.26 -5.33 -2.68
C GLU A 64 -6.13 -4.15 -2.21
N GLY A 65 -5.51 -3.05 -1.80
CA GLY A 65 -6.23 -1.85 -1.34
C GLY A 65 -6.85 -2.06 0.04
N PRO A 66 -6.04 -1.95 1.10
CA PRO A 66 -6.21 -2.62 2.40
C PRO A 66 -7.68 -2.86 2.76
N VAL A 67 -8.18 -4.04 2.41
CA VAL A 67 -9.61 -4.37 2.57
C VAL A 67 -9.90 -4.79 4.01
N ILE A 68 -8.89 -5.30 4.71
CA ILE A 68 -8.99 -5.78 6.10
C ILE A 68 -8.65 -4.62 7.03
N GLU A 69 -9.54 -4.33 7.98
CA GLU A 69 -9.41 -3.19 8.90
C GLU A 69 -8.16 -3.28 9.76
N ASP A 70 -7.72 -4.49 10.13
CA ASP A 70 -6.48 -4.74 10.87
C ASP A 70 -5.22 -4.27 10.11
N GLN A 71 -5.24 -4.30 8.78
CA GLN A 71 -4.13 -3.78 7.96
C GLN A 71 -4.08 -2.26 8.06
N ALA A 72 -5.24 -1.61 7.95
CA ALA A 72 -5.35 -0.15 8.08
C ALA A 72 -4.98 0.32 9.49
N GLU A 73 -5.49 -0.35 10.52
CA GLU A 73 -5.16 -0.09 11.92
C GLU A 73 -3.66 -0.25 12.19
N TRP A 74 -3.03 -1.27 11.60
CA TRP A 74 -1.58 -1.45 11.71
C TRP A 74 -0.79 -0.30 11.06
N ILE A 75 -1.19 0.14 9.85
CA ILE A 75 -0.56 1.29 9.18
C ILE A 75 -0.71 2.57 10.03
N ILE A 76 -1.91 2.81 10.57
CA ILE A 76 -2.21 3.96 11.43
C ILE A 76 -1.31 3.94 12.67
N ARG A 77 -1.19 2.81 13.35
CA ARG A 77 -0.31 2.66 14.53
C ARG A 77 1.16 2.82 14.22
N GLU A 78 1.61 2.36 13.05
CA GLU A 78 2.99 2.60 12.63
C GLU A 78 3.22 4.07 12.27
N ASN A 79 2.21 4.81 11.83
CA ASN A 79 2.28 6.25 11.56
C ASN A 79 3.50 6.68 10.72
N PRO A 80 3.58 6.31 9.43
CA PRO A 80 4.71 6.67 8.58
C PRO A 80 4.66 8.13 8.11
N ASN A 81 5.82 8.71 7.80
CA ASN A 81 5.93 9.98 7.07
C ASN A 81 5.63 9.77 5.58
N VAL A 82 6.08 8.64 5.02
CA VAL A 82 5.87 8.26 3.62
C VAL A 82 5.31 6.84 3.53
N LEU A 83 4.20 6.68 2.80
CA LEU A 83 3.54 5.39 2.61
C LEU A 83 3.47 5.05 1.12
N ILE A 84 3.95 3.87 0.74
CA ILE A 84 3.66 3.24 -0.55
C ILE A 84 2.71 2.08 -0.31
N LEU A 85 1.55 2.17 -0.92
CA LEU A 85 0.45 1.24 -0.74
C LEU A 85 -0.24 0.96 -2.07
N ASP A 86 -0.62 -0.28 -2.29
CA ASP A 86 -1.36 -0.71 -3.46
C ASP A 86 -2.87 -0.48 -3.27
N GLY A 87 -3.60 -0.23 -4.36
CA GLY A 87 -5.04 -0.01 -4.33
C GLY A 87 -5.91 -1.21 -4.70
N PRO A 88 -7.24 -1.09 -4.57
CA PRO A 88 -8.14 -2.17 -4.92
C PRO A 88 -8.13 -2.43 -6.43
N SER A 89 -8.22 -3.71 -6.80
CA SER A 89 -8.26 -4.17 -8.20
C SER A 89 -9.61 -3.89 -8.87
N THR A 90 -9.97 -2.62 -9.06
CA THR A 90 -11.31 -2.20 -9.55
C THR A 90 -11.66 -2.72 -10.95
N TYR A 91 -10.65 -3.04 -11.76
CA TYR A 91 -10.82 -3.68 -13.07
C TYR A 91 -11.40 -5.11 -12.99
N LEU A 92 -11.41 -5.72 -11.81
CA LEU A 92 -11.98 -7.06 -11.58
C LEU A 92 -13.42 -7.03 -11.01
N ILE A 93 -14.04 -5.85 -10.91
CA ILE A 93 -15.44 -5.72 -10.47
C ILE A 93 -16.39 -6.28 -11.55
N PRO A 94 -17.41 -7.09 -11.17
CA PRO A 94 -17.81 -7.49 -9.82
C PRO A 94 -17.30 -8.88 -9.39
N TYR A 95 -16.39 -9.51 -10.15
CA TYR A 95 -16.05 -10.92 -10.00
C TYR A 95 -15.09 -11.20 -8.85
N MET A 96 -13.86 -10.68 -8.93
CA MET A 96 -12.85 -10.90 -7.87
C MET A 96 -12.97 -9.84 -6.78
N LEU A 97 -13.33 -8.62 -7.15
CA LEU A 97 -13.60 -7.53 -6.21
C LEU A 97 -15.10 -7.21 -6.24
N ASN A 98 -15.79 -7.43 -5.13
CA ASN A 98 -17.17 -6.99 -4.96
C ASN A 98 -17.25 -5.56 -4.39
N LEU A 99 -18.42 -4.93 -4.50
CA LEU A 99 -18.62 -3.54 -4.07
C LEU A 99 -18.53 -3.34 -2.55
N ILE A 100 -18.78 -4.38 -1.75
CA ILE A 100 -18.65 -4.32 -0.29
C ILE A 100 -17.16 -4.17 0.07
N ASN A 101 -16.30 -5.00 -0.52
CA ASN A 101 -14.86 -4.96 -0.32
C ASN A 101 -14.25 -3.67 -0.88
N LEU A 102 -14.74 -3.17 -2.02
CA LEU A 102 -14.34 -1.85 -2.52
C LEU A 102 -14.67 -0.73 -1.51
N ARG A 103 -15.86 -0.75 -0.90
CA ARG A 103 -16.20 0.25 0.13
C ARG A 103 -15.30 0.15 1.35
N ARG A 104 -15.01 -1.07 1.84
CA ARG A 104 -14.07 -1.27 2.94
C ARG A 104 -12.68 -0.72 2.61
N ALA A 105 -12.16 -1.00 1.41
CA ALA A 105 -10.89 -0.45 0.93
C ALA A 105 -10.88 1.10 0.96
N ILE A 106 -11.96 1.73 0.48
CA ILE A 106 -12.12 3.19 0.48
C ILE A 106 -12.17 3.73 1.91
N GLU A 107 -13.01 3.16 2.78
CA GLU A 107 -13.16 3.59 4.17
C GLU A 107 -11.84 3.46 4.94
N ASN A 108 -11.13 2.34 4.77
CA ASN A 108 -9.82 2.10 5.36
C ASN A 108 -8.78 3.08 4.85
N MET A 109 -8.74 3.36 3.55
CA MET A 109 -7.83 4.36 2.99
C MET A 109 -8.13 5.77 3.53
N CYS A 110 -9.40 6.15 3.63
CA CYS A 110 -9.82 7.42 4.24
C CYS A 110 -9.46 7.50 5.72
N ARG A 111 -9.48 6.39 6.46
CA ARG A 111 -8.98 6.32 7.84
C ARG A 111 -7.46 6.52 7.90
N ILE A 112 -6.70 5.82 7.07
CA ILE A 112 -5.24 5.98 6.98
C ILE A 112 -4.87 7.44 6.69
N ILE A 113 -5.57 8.09 5.76
CA ILE A 113 -5.34 9.50 5.44
C ILE A 113 -5.61 10.38 6.66
N ARG A 114 -6.70 10.18 7.40
CA ARG A 114 -7.08 11.04 8.53
C ARG A 114 -6.26 10.80 9.80
N GLU A 115 -5.85 9.56 10.04
CA GLU A 115 -5.34 9.12 11.34
C GLU A 115 -3.80 8.92 11.37
N THR A 116 -3.11 9.22 10.27
CA THR A 116 -1.63 9.25 10.22
C THR A 116 -1.11 10.68 10.10
N ASP A 117 0.21 10.87 10.20
CA ASP A 117 0.93 12.09 9.87
C ASP A 117 1.59 12.01 8.48
N ALA A 118 1.26 10.99 7.68
CA ALA A 118 1.85 10.80 6.37
C ALA A 118 1.60 11.99 5.45
N GLU A 119 2.66 12.63 4.98
CA GLU A 119 2.59 13.76 4.04
C GLU A 119 2.44 13.28 2.59
N LEU A 120 3.09 12.15 2.29
CA LEU A 120 3.12 11.54 0.97
C LEU A 120 2.64 10.09 1.01
N ILE A 121 1.60 9.82 0.22
CA ILE A 121 1.03 8.49 0.02
C ILE A 121 1.08 8.19 -1.49
N ILE A 122 1.92 7.23 -1.87
CA ILE A 122 1.92 6.65 -3.21
C ILE A 122 0.90 5.52 -3.24
N TYR A 123 -0.23 5.75 -3.91
CA TYR A 123 -1.34 4.81 -4.04
C TYR A 123 -1.39 4.25 -5.48
N ASP A 124 -0.95 3.00 -5.69
CA ASP A 124 -0.64 2.50 -7.05
C ASP A 124 -0.92 0.99 -7.24
N HIS A 125 -0.11 0.30 -8.07
CA HIS A 125 -0.07 -1.12 -8.43
C HIS A 125 -1.28 -1.67 -9.19
N HIS A 126 -2.47 -1.59 -8.60
CA HIS A 126 -3.73 -2.00 -9.22
C HIS A 126 -4.52 -0.84 -9.81
N LEU A 127 -4.38 0.37 -9.25
CA LEU A 127 -5.17 1.53 -9.67
C LEU A 127 -4.96 1.89 -11.13
N PRO A 128 -3.72 2.01 -11.64
CA PRO A 128 -3.49 2.40 -13.03
C PRO A 128 -3.79 1.29 -14.04
N ARG A 129 -4.57 0.26 -13.66
CA ARG A 129 -5.09 -0.77 -14.56
C ARG A 129 -6.55 -0.52 -14.97
N ASP A 130 -7.29 0.33 -14.26
CA ASP A 130 -8.68 0.70 -14.59
C ASP A 130 -8.78 2.18 -14.95
N VAL A 131 -9.21 2.52 -16.17
CA VAL A 131 -9.47 3.91 -16.60
C VAL A 131 -10.40 4.68 -15.64
N ARG A 132 -11.23 3.98 -14.86
CA ARG A 132 -12.19 4.57 -13.92
C ARG A 132 -11.68 4.63 -12.47
N PHE A 133 -10.41 4.26 -12.17
CA PHE A 133 -9.95 4.19 -10.77
C PHE A 133 -10.19 5.49 -10.00
N LYS A 134 -9.97 6.66 -10.63
CA LYS A 134 -10.24 7.97 -10.02
C LYS A 134 -11.72 8.17 -9.67
N LYS A 135 -12.63 7.62 -10.48
CA LYS A 135 -14.08 7.68 -10.22
C LYS A 135 -14.44 6.77 -9.05
N TRP A 136 -13.89 5.56 -9.00
CA TRP A 136 -14.13 4.62 -7.91
C TRP A 136 -13.61 5.14 -6.57
N LEU A 137 -12.44 5.76 -6.59
CA LEU A 137 -11.74 6.26 -5.42
C LEU A 137 -11.96 7.75 -5.14
N LYS A 138 -13.03 8.32 -5.70
CA LYS A 138 -13.33 9.76 -5.56
C LYS A 138 -13.25 10.22 -4.09
N GLU A 139 -13.86 9.47 -3.17
CA GLU A 139 -13.88 9.77 -1.74
C GLU A 139 -12.49 9.78 -1.10
N VAL A 140 -11.58 8.90 -1.56
CA VAL A 140 -10.19 8.86 -1.09
C VAL A 140 -9.46 10.15 -1.46
N TYR A 141 -9.59 10.59 -2.72
CA TYR A 141 -8.96 11.82 -3.19
C TYR A 141 -9.57 13.07 -2.53
N GLU A 142 -10.89 13.12 -2.36
CA GLU A 142 -11.56 14.21 -1.63
C GLU A 142 -11.14 14.25 -0.15
N THR A 143 -10.89 13.10 0.48
CA THR A 143 -10.38 13.04 1.86
C THR A 143 -8.94 13.53 1.90
N ALA A 144 -8.10 13.11 0.96
CA ALA A 144 -6.71 13.58 0.86
C ALA A 144 -6.62 15.10 0.72
N GLU A 145 -7.47 15.69 -0.13
CA GLU A 145 -7.53 17.14 -0.33
C GLU A 145 -7.96 17.88 0.94
N LYS A 146 -8.95 17.37 1.68
CA LYS A 146 -9.41 17.98 2.94
C LYS A 146 -8.36 17.94 4.05
N GLU A 147 -7.58 16.87 4.11
CA GLU A 147 -6.52 16.69 5.10
C GLU A 147 -5.17 17.28 4.67
N ASP A 148 -5.12 18.00 3.53
CA ASP A 148 -3.90 18.59 2.94
C ASP A 148 -2.77 17.57 2.71
N LYS A 149 -3.14 16.37 2.24
CA LYS A 149 -2.21 15.25 2.03
C LYS A 149 -2.04 14.91 0.56
N ARG A 150 -0.81 14.56 0.20
CA ARG A 150 -0.46 14.17 -1.16
C ARG A 150 -0.74 12.67 -1.35
N VAL A 151 -1.91 12.34 -1.89
CA VAL A 151 -2.26 10.96 -2.35
C VAL A 151 -2.24 10.89 -3.88
N LEU A 152 -1.29 10.15 -4.44
CA LEU A 152 -1.06 10.09 -5.89
C LEU A 152 -0.47 8.75 -6.32
N THR A 153 -0.59 8.42 -7.60
CA THR A 153 0.16 7.31 -8.20
C THR A 153 1.65 7.67 -8.32
N ALA A 154 2.51 6.66 -8.50
CA ALA A 154 3.93 6.86 -8.77
C ALA A 154 4.14 7.68 -10.06
N ALA A 155 3.31 7.47 -11.09
CA ALA A 155 3.36 8.28 -12.30
C ALA A 155 3.13 9.78 -12.00
N GLU A 156 2.08 10.08 -11.23
CA GLU A 156 1.73 11.46 -10.85
C GLU A 156 2.80 12.09 -9.96
N TYR A 157 3.45 11.32 -9.08
CA TYR A 157 4.59 11.78 -8.29
C TYR A 157 5.74 12.31 -9.17
N PHE A 158 6.01 11.62 -10.28
CA PHE A 158 7.01 12.04 -11.27
C PHE A 158 6.47 13.06 -12.29
N GLY A 159 5.30 13.67 -12.05
CA GLY A 159 4.68 14.64 -12.96
C GLY A 159 4.21 14.04 -14.28
N LYS A 160 3.94 12.72 -14.32
CA LYS A 160 3.49 11.99 -15.51
C LYS A 160 2.03 11.57 -15.37
N THR A 161 1.33 11.53 -16.49
CA THR A 161 0.00 10.92 -16.55
C THR A 161 0.10 9.39 -16.47
N PRO A 162 -0.66 8.72 -15.56
CA PRO A 162 -0.79 7.27 -15.52
C PRO A 162 -1.13 6.73 -16.91
N VAL A 163 -0.48 5.65 -17.34
CA VAL A 163 -0.57 5.14 -18.73
C VAL A 163 -2.02 4.92 -19.16
N VAL A 164 -2.83 4.36 -18.27
CA VAL A 164 -4.25 4.09 -18.49
C VAL A 164 -5.08 5.35 -18.77
N LEU A 165 -4.62 6.52 -18.30
CA LEU A 165 -5.31 7.81 -18.50
C LEU A 165 -4.82 8.60 -19.72
N ARG A 166 -3.72 8.22 -20.37
CA ARG A 166 -3.08 9.04 -21.42
C ARG A 166 -3.93 9.26 -22.68
N ASN A 167 -4.85 8.36 -22.97
CA ASN A 167 -5.64 8.37 -24.22
C ASN A 167 -7.15 8.49 -23.97
N ILE A 168 -7.57 8.90 -22.78
CA ILE A 168 -8.99 9.14 -22.50
C ILE A 168 -9.34 10.48 -23.16
N ARG A 169 -10.17 10.43 -24.20
CA ARG A 169 -10.85 11.64 -24.70
C ARG A 169 -11.90 12.01 -23.66
N GLU A 170 -11.82 13.22 -23.13
CA GLU A 170 -12.95 13.79 -22.38
C GLU A 170 -14.17 13.74 -23.30
N GLY A 171 -15.15 12.92 -22.91
CA GLY A 171 -16.42 12.76 -23.61
C GLY A 171 -17.49 13.63 -22.99
#